data_AF-A0A2Z6S6V7-F1
#
_entry.id   AF-A0A2Z6S6V7-F1
#
_cell.length_a   1.000
_cell.length_b   1.000
_cell.length_c   1.000
_cell.angle_alpha   90.00
_cell.angle_beta   90.00
_cell.angle_gamma   90.00
#
_symmetry.space_group_name_H-M   'P 1'
#
loop_
_entity.id
_entity.type
_entity.pdbx_description
1 polymer ?
#
loop_
_entity_poly.entity_id
_entity_poly.type
_entity_poly.pdbx_seq_one_letter_code
_entity_poly.pdbx_strand_id
1 'polypeptide(L)'
;MLIYEKFMLAFAGENMKQKNSVLLPNEKLHILITHDECLFYINDNKLIGWAPIGEPSLRKKGQEKSIMVSDFLLEIDRRLKLNENEILLYSEVPVKARKFLRSGKNEEGWWTAEYLLNQVINYAILIFEAKYSNAIGIFAFDNNTNHRTMAKDTLNVNNINVNPKGKQVRMRSTFFSSNNTFQSIVFLFNHPVFLNQPKGIKQILIKRGL
;
A
#
# COMPACT_ATOMS: atom_id res chain seq x y z
N MET A 1 2.86 -8.20 -16.75
CA MET A 1 2.54 -6.93 -17.44
C MET A 1 1.98 -7.21 -18.83
N LEU A 2 2.71 -7.92 -19.69
CA LEU A 2 2.33 -8.30 -21.06
C LEU A 2 0.88 -8.80 -21.27
N ILE A 3 0.34 -9.62 -20.35
CA ILE A 3 -1.04 -10.15 -20.47
C ILE A 3 -2.09 -9.03 -20.41
N TYR A 4 -1.80 -7.97 -19.66
CA TYR A 4 -2.71 -6.84 -19.43
C TYR A 4 -2.54 -5.72 -20.44
N GLU A 5 -1.34 -5.57 -21.03
CA GLU A 5 -1.00 -4.48 -21.95
C GLU A 5 -1.93 -4.42 -23.17
N LYS A 6 -2.42 -5.57 -23.67
CA LYS A 6 -3.37 -5.60 -24.79
C LYS A 6 -4.70 -4.87 -24.53
N PHE A 7 -5.05 -4.68 -23.26
CA PHE A 7 -6.27 -3.97 -22.83
C PHE A 7 -6.00 -2.53 -22.38
N MET A 8 -4.73 -2.13 -22.31
CA MET A 8 -4.32 -0.78 -21.91
C MET A 8 -4.36 0.19 -23.10
N LEU A 9 -4.34 1.48 -22.80
CA LEU A 9 -4.16 2.52 -23.82
C LEU A 9 -2.74 2.46 -24.39
N ALA A 10 -2.63 2.79 -25.67
CA ALA A 10 -1.35 3.03 -26.30
C ALA A 10 -1.18 4.53 -26.55
N PHE A 11 0.05 5.01 -26.50
CA PHE A 11 0.40 6.39 -26.85
C PHE A 11 1.41 6.36 -27.99
N ALA A 12 1.24 7.23 -28.99
CA ALA A 12 2.08 7.23 -30.18
C ALA A 12 2.43 8.64 -30.69
N GLY A 13 3.55 8.72 -31.41
CA GLY A 13 4.11 9.95 -31.95
C GLY A 13 4.79 10.83 -30.90
N GLU A 14 5.44 11.90 -31.35
CA GLU A 14 6.23 12.80 -30.49
C GLU A 14 5.38 13.49 -29.40
N ASN A 15 4.10 13.74 -29.69
CA ASN A 15 3.17 14.38 -28.76
C ASN A 15 2.46 13.38 -27.84
N MET A 16 2.83 12.10 -27.84
CA MET A 16 2.23 11.04 -27.04
C MET A 16 0.69 11.06 -27.14
N LYS A 17 0.16 11.10 -28.37
CA LYS A 17 -1.30 11.13 -28.57
C LYS A 17 -1.88 9.79 -28.14
N GLN A 18 -2.95 9.84 -27.34
CA GLN A 18 -3.68 8.66 -26.92
C GLN A 18 -4.29 7.96 -28.13
N LYS A 19 -4.07 6.64 -28.21
CA LYS A 19 -4.68 5.73 -29.15
C LYS A 19 -5.54 4.75 -28.35
N ASN A 20 -6.85 4.82 -28.57
CA ASN A 20 -7.78 3.91 -27.93
C ASN A 20 -7.52 2.47 -28.40
N SER A 21 -7.52 1.54 -27.45
CA SER A 21 -7.48 0.11 -27.73
C SER A 21 -8.78 -0.32 -28.39
N VAL A 22 -8.70 -1.25 -29.35
CA VAL A 22 -9.88 -1.89 -29.93
C VAL A 22 -10.30 -3.00 -28.97
N LEU A 23 -11.27 -2.72 -28.12
CA LEU A 23 -11.81 -3.65 -27.13
C LEU A 23 -13.07 -4.33 -27.70
N LEU A 24 -13.21 -5.63 -27.44
CA LEU A 24 -14.47 -6.36 -27.71
C LEU A 24 -15.58 -5.88 -26.75
N PRO A 25 -16.87 -6.12 -27.06
CA PRO A 25 -18.00 -5.63 -26.24
C PRO A 25 -17.98 -6.04 -24.76
N ASN A 26 -17.32 -7.16 -24.44
CA ASN A 26 -17.19 -7.67 -23.07
C ASN A 26 -15.83 -7.33 -22.42
N GLU A 27 -14.95 -6.62 -23.12
CA GLU A 27 -13.64 -6.23 -22.62
C GLU A 27 -13.69 -4.83 -22.01
N LYS A 28 -13.02 -4.66 -20.88
CA LYS A 28 -12.92 -3.38 -20.19
C LYS A 28 -11.53 -2.78 -20.41
N LEU A 29 -11.48 -1.46 -20.45
CA LEU A 29 -10.22 -0.73 -20.49
C LEU A 29 -9.43 -1.03 -19.22
N HIS A 30 -8.17 -1.42 -19.37
CA HIS A 30 -7.26 -1.55 -18.24
C HIS A 30 -6.47 -0.26 -18.08
N ILE A 31 -6.47 0.29 -16.86
CA ILE A 31 -5.77 1.53 -16.56
C ILE A 31 -4.66 1.20 -15.56
N LEU A 32 -3.41 1.45 -15.93
CA LEU A 32 -2.28 1.32 -15.03
C LEU A 32 -2.26 2.51 -14.06
N ILE A 33 -2.22 2.21 -12.77
CA ILE A 33 -2.05 3.18 -11.69
C ILE A 33 -0.76 2.82 -10.96
N THR A 34 0.26 3.65 -11.10
CA THR A 34 1.51 3.51 -10.36
C THR A 34 1.43 4.26 -9.04
N HIS A 35 2.12 3.77 -8.04
CA HIS A 35 2.20 4.37 -6.71
C HIS A 35 3.64 4.37 -6.25
N ASP A 36 4.04 5.47 -5.59
CA ASP A 36 5.34 5.59 -4.96
C ASP A 36 5.29 6.61 -3.81
N GLU A 37 6.28 6.52 -2.92
CA GLU A 37 6.50 7.47 -1.84
C GLU A 37 7.86 8.18 -2.00
N CYS A 38 7.84 9.50 -1.82
CA CYS A 38 9.05 10.30 -1.86
C CYS A 38 9.15 11.19 -0.62
N LEU A 39 10.36 11.30 -0.08
CA LEU A 39 10.62 12.10 1.10
C LEU A 39 11.42 13.35 0.70
N PHE A 40 10.90 14.51 1.10
CA PHE A 40 11.53 15.80 0.85
C PHE A 40 11.92 16.43 2.18
N TYR A 41 13.16 16.88 2.28
CA TYR A 41 13.68 17.56 3.45
C TYR A 41 13.73 19.08 3.23
N ILE A 42 13.64 19.86 4.32
CA ILE A 42 13.78 21.33 4.26
C ILE A 42 15.12 21.72 3.63
N ASN A 43 16.18 20.98 3.96
CA ASN A 43 17.52 21.23 3.46
C ASN A 43 17.89 20.33 2.28
N ASP A 44 16.92 19.83 1.49
CA ASP A 44 17.18 19.26 0.15
C ASP A 44 17.58 20.37 -0.84
N ASN A 45 18.67 21.06 -0.50
CA ASN A 45 19.23 22.14 -1.30
C ASN A 45 20.19 21.59 -2.34
N LYS A 46 20.36 22.36 -3.43
CA LYS A 46 21.39 22.10 -4.43
C LYS A 46 22.76 22.02 -3.75
N LEU A 47 23.57 21.03 -4.15
CA LEU A 47 24.94 20.88 -3.67
C LEU A 47 25.80 22.12 -3.95
N ILE A 48 25.39 22.98 -4.88
CA ILE A 48 26.10 24.19 -5.32
C ILE A 48 25.34 25.43 -4.86
N GLY A 49 26.06 26.39 -4.29
CA GLY A 49 25.54 27.70 -3.91
C GLY A 49 26.59 28.78 -4.16
N TRP A 50 26.15 30.02 -4.23
CA TRP A 50 27.03 31.18 -4.40
C TRP A 50 27.41 31.74 -3.03
N ALA A 51 28.70 31.98 -2.82
CA ALA A 51 29.23 32.66 -1.65
C ALA A 51 30.27 33.70 -2.11
N PRO A 52 30.45 34.80 -1.35
CA PRO A 52 31.52 35.75 -1.62
C PRO A 52 32.89 35.07 -1.64
N ILE A 53 33.80 35.60 -2.47
CA ILE A 53 35.18 35.10 -2.54
C ILE A 53 35.83 35.28 -1.16
N GLY A 54 36.35 34.18 -0.61
CA GLY A 54 37.00 34.16 0.71
C GLY A 54 36.06 33.88 1.88
N GLU A 55 34.74 33.80 1.66
CA GLU A 55 33.78 33.44 2.71
C GLU A 55 33.33 31.98 2.56
N PRO A 56 33.51 31.12 3.58
CA PRO A 56 32.97 29.77 3.54
C PRO A 56 31.44 29.83 3.60
N SER A 57 30.77 29.13 2.67
CA SER A 57 29.31 29.01 2.73
C SER A 57 28.91 28.24 3.98
N LEU A 58 28.33 28.93 4.98
CA LEU A 58 27.81 28.28 6.18
C LEU A 58 26.49 27.56 5.84
N ARG A 59 26.57 26.24 5.66
CA ARG A 59 25.38 25.39 5.54
C ARG A 59 25.05 24.78 6.90
N LYS A 60 23.76 24.75 7.23
CA LYS A 60 23.30 23.96 8.36
C LYS A 60 23.66 22.49 8.15
N LYS A 61 24.26 21.89 9.17
CA LYS A 61 24.66 20.48 9.15
C LYS A 61 23.43 19.61 9.45
N GLY A 62 22.75 19.15 8.40
CA GLY A 62 21.66 18.18 8.51
C GLY A 62 20.45 18.50 7.61
N GLN A 63 19.63 17.48 7.36
CA GLN A 63 18.48 17.59 6.45
C GLN A 63 17.29 18.36 7.07
N GLU A 64 17.29 18.60 8.39
CA GLU A 64 16.16 19.19 9.15
C GLU A 64 14.87 18.36 9.02
N LYS A 65 13.69 18.99 9.10
CA LYS A 65 12.39 18.32 9.01
C LYS A 65 12.15 17.82 7.59
N SER A 66 11.28 16.81 7.48
CA SER A 66 10.89 16.26 6.20
C SER A 66 9.38 16.13 6.06
N ILE A 67 8.95 16.13 4.80
CA ILE A 67 7.61 15.80 4.38
C ILE A 67 7.70 14.60 3.44
N MET A 68 7.01 13.53 3.82
CA MET A 68 6.78 12.38 2.96
C MET A 68 5.53 12.65 2.12
N VAL A 69 5.63 12.44 0.83
CA VAL A 69 4.56 12.55 -0.14
C VAL A 69 4.31 11.16 -0.69
N SER A 70 3.07 10.70 -0.61
CA SER A 70 2.61 9.46 -1.22
C SER A 70 1.54 9.77 -2.24
N ASP A 71 1.68 9.29 -3.48
CA ASP A 71 0.75 9.63 -4.56
C ASP A 71 0.56 8.51 -5.58
N PHE A 72 -0.55 8.60 -6.31
CA PHE A 72 -0.90 7.69 -7.39
C PHE A 72 -0.85 8.41 -8.73
N LEU A 73 -0.16 7.81 -9.69
CA LEU A 73 -0.01 8.33 -11.04
C LEU A 73 -0.62 7.41 -12.09
N LEU A 74 -1.18 8.00 -13.13
CA LEU A 74 -1.82 7.35 -14.27
C LEU A 74 -1.33 8.03 -15.54
N GLU A 75 -1.23 7.27 -16.62
CA GLU A 75 -0.77 7.81 -17.91
C GLU A 75 -1.79 8.78 -18.54
N ILE A 76 -3.09 8.59 -18.24
CA ILE A 76 -4.20 9.37 -18.81
C ILE A 76 -4.25 10.77 -18.20
N ASP A 77 -4.48 10.85 -16.88
CA ASP A 77 -4.80 12.10 -16.18
C ASP A 77 -3.72 12.54 -15.19
N ARG A 78 -2.54 11.91 -15.26
CA ARG A 78 -1.41 12.11 -14.35
C ARG A 78 -1.72 11.74 -12.93
N ARG A 79 -2.39 12.57 -12.14
CA ARG A 79 -2.65 12.29 -10.71
C ARG A 79 -4.04 11.72 -10.52
N LEU A 80 -4.18 10.77 -9.60
CA LEU A 80 -5.49 10.25 -9.21
C LEU A 80 -6.27 11.30 -8.38
N LYS A 81 -7.10 12.08 -9.06
CA LYS A 81 -7.96 13.12 -8.49
C LYS A 81 -9.21 13.33 -9.33
N LEU A 82 -10.26 13.84 -8.68
CA LEU A 82 -11.47 14.29 -9.35
C LEU A 82 -11.27 15.68 -9.97
N ASN A 83 -11.95 15.95 -11.09
CA ASN A 83 -12.12 17.28 -11.66
C ASN A 83 -13.37 17.99 -11.08
N GLU A 84 -13.56 19.26 -11.41
CA GLU A 84 -14.65 20.08 -10.84
C GLU A 84 -16.06 19.49 -11.07
N ASN A 85 -16.31 18.95 -12.26
CA ASN A 85 -17.60 18.32 -12.59
C ASN A 85 -17.79 17.00 -11.81
N GLU A 86 -16.75 16.19 -11.70
CA GLU A 86 -16.75 14.93 -10.95
C GLU A 86 -16.95 15.18 -9.44
N ILE A 87 -16.37 16.25 -8.89
CA ILE A 87 -16.56 16.64 -7.48
C ILE A 87 -18.04 16.98 -7.20
N LEU A 88 -18.70 17.66 -8.14
CA LEU A 88 -20.13 17.97 -8.01
C LEU A 88 -21.00 16.72 -8.09
N LEU A 89 -20.62 15.74 -8.91
CA LEU A 89 -21.36 14.49 -9.09
C LEU A 89 -21.15 13.50 -7.93
N TYR A 90 -19.94 13.47 -7.36
CA TYR A 90 -19.52 12.51 -6.33
C TYR A 90 -19.04 13.25 -5.08
N SER A 91 -19.94 14.00 -4.44
CA SER A 91 -19.64 14.89 -3.32
C SER A 91 -19.07 14.20 -2.08
N GLU A 92 -19.37 12.92 -1.91
CA GLU A 92 -18.92 12.03 -0.83
C GLU A 92 -17.56 11.37 -1.11
N VAL A 93 -17.09 11.40 -2.35
CA VAL A 93 -15.81 10.83 -2.76
C VAL A 93 -14.69 11.83 -2.49
N PRO A 94 -13.56 11.42 -1.90
CA PRO A 94 -12.44 12.33 -1.70
C PRO A 94 -11.92 12.93 -3.00
N VAL A 95 -11.49 14.19 -2.95
CA VAL A 95 -11.06 14.91 -4.17
C VAL A 95 -9.74 14.37 -4.75
N LYS A 96 -8.79 13.94 -3.91
CA LYS A 96 -7.45 13.51 -4.35
C LYS A 96 -6.90 12.39 -3.49
N ALA A 97 -6.16 11.46 -4.11
CA ALA A 97 -5.54 10.33 -3.42
C ALA A 97 -4.22 10.69 -2.72
N ARG A 98 -3.57 11.79 -3.12
CA ARG A 98 -2.29 12.23 -2.56
C ARG A 98 -2.35 12.44 -1.04
N LYS A 99 -1.36 11.90 -0.34
CA LYS A 99 -1.16 12.10 1.10
C LYS A 99 0.20 12.71 1.39
N PHE A 100 0.22 13.41 2.52
CA PHE A 100 1.41 14.02 3.10
C PHE A 100 1.54 13.52 4.53
N LEU A 101 2.77 13.29 4.97
CA LEU A 101 3.10 12.94 6.34
C LEU A 101 4.35 13.72 6.76
N ARG A 102 4.30 14.43 7.87
CA ARG A 102 5.50 15.05 8.48
C ARG A 102 6.30 13.97 9.17
N SER A 103 7.40 13.57 8.55
CA SER A 103 8.15 12.41 9.01
C SER A 103 9.07 12.78 10.17
N GLY A 104 9.03 11.98 11.25
CA GLY A 104 9.90 12.16 12.41
C GLY A 104 9.31 11.60 13.70
N LYS A 105 10.20 11.17 14.62
CA LYS A 105 9.83 10.58 15.93
C LYS A 105 8.97 11.50 16.81
N ASN A 106 9.14 12.82 16.67
CA ASN A 106 8.41 13.85 17.42
C ASN A 106 7.40 14.61 16.54
N GLU A 107 7.07 14.08 15.36
CA GLU A 107 6.08 14.66 14.43
C GLU A 107 4.93 13.64 14.26
N GLU A 108 4.57 13.27 13.02
CA GLU A 108 3.47 12.34 12.73
C GLU A 108 3.93 10.88 12.62
N GLY A 109 5.21 10.62 12.88
CA GLY A 109 5.81 9.28 12.82
C GLY A 109 6.41 8.96 11.45
N TRP A 110 6.31 7.68 11.07
CA TRP A 110 6.83 7.15 9.80
C TRP A 110 5.68 6.65 8.94
N TRP A 111 5.89 6.60 7.63
CA TRP A 111 4.92 5.98 6.73
C TRP A 111 4.89 4.47 6.94
N THR A 112 3.73 3.93 7.27
CA THR A 112 3.51 2.52 7.59
C THR A 112 2.54 1.87 6.62
N ALA A 113 2.49 0.55 6.62
CA ALA A 113 1.48 -0.21 5.88
C ALA A 113 0.03 0.21 6.21
N GLU A 114 -0.24 0.68 7.43
CA GLU A 114 -1.58 1.15 7.81
C GLU A 114 -1.95 2.46 7.09
N TYR A 115 -0.98 3.38 6.95
CA TYR A 115 -1.17 4.61 6.17
C TYR A 115 -1.43 4.29 4.70
N LEU A 116 -0.65 3.39 4.12
CA LEU A 116 -0.84 2.91 2.75
C LEU A 116 -2.22 2.29 2.56
N LEU A 117 -2.62 1.36 3.43
CA LEU A 117 -3.92 0.69 3.36
C LEU A 117 -5.07 1.69 3.44
N ASN A 118 -4.99 2.64 4.37
CA ASN A 118 -5.96 3.72 4.51
C ASN A 118 -6.02 4.59 3.25
N GLN A 119 -4.88 4.94 2.66
CA GLN A 119 -4.83 5.72 1.43
C GLN A 119 -5.46 4.96 0.24
N VAL A 120 -5.17 3.66 0.10
CA VAL A 120 -5.70 2.83 -0.98
C VAL A 120 -7.22 2.68 -0.85
N ILE A 121 -7.70 2.22 0.31
CA ILE A 121 -9.11 1.88 0.53
C ILE A 121 -9.99 3.13 0.56
N ASN A 122 -9.60 4.13 1.34
CA ASN A 122 -10.47 5.27 1.62
C ASN A 122 -10.28 6.43 0.65
N TYR A 123 -9.36 6.33 -0.32
CA TYR A 123 -9.15 7.38 -1.33
C TYR A 123 -8.96 6.81 -2.73
N ALA A 124 -7.91 6.02 -2.97
CA ALA A 124 -7.52 5.65 -4.32
C ALA A 124 -8.60 4.83 -5.05
N ILE A 125 -9.14 3.79 -4.39
CA ILE A 125 -10.20 2.96 -4.97
C ILE A 125 -11.46 3.79 -5.23
N LEU A 126 -11.92 4.57 -4.25
CA LEU A 126 -13.13 5.39 -4.38
C LEU A 126 -13.01 6.41 -5.53
N ILE A 127 -11.88 7.10 -5.64
CA ILE A 127 -11.63 8.05 -6.73
C ILE A 127 -11.58 7.33 -8.08
N PHE A 128 -10.94 6.17 -8.14
CA PHE A 128 -10.86 5.39 -9.37
C PHE A 128 -12.24 4.93 -9.85
N GLU A 129 -13.07 4.40 -8.96
CA GLU A 129 -14.42 3.93 -9.29
C GLU A 129 -15.34 5.06 -9.74
N ALA A 130 -15.26 6.23 -9.10
CA ALA A 130 -16.01 7.42 -9.51
C ALA A 130 -15.61 7.91 -10.90
N LYS A 131 -14.31 7.89 -11.20
CA LYS A 131 -13.73 8.45 -12.42
C LYS A 131 -13.77 7.49 -13.62
N TYR A 132 -13.62 6.20 -13.36
CA TYR A 132 -13.46 5.16 -14.38
C TYR A 132 -14.38 3.96 -14.09
N SER A 133 -15.68 4.22 -13.91
CA SER A 133 -16.68 3.24 -13.50
C SER A 133 -16.80 1.99 -14.39
N ASN A 134 -16.37 2.07 -15.66
CA ASN A 134 -16.36 0.94 -16.59
C ASN A 134 -14.94 0.45 -16.97
N ALA A 135 -13.94 0.73 -16.14
CA ALA A 135 -12.55 0.28 -16.34
C ALA A 135 -12.10 -0.69 -15.25
N ILE A 136 -10.95 -1.33 -15.48
CA ILE A 136 -10.24 -2.15 -14.50
C ILE A 136 -8.96 -1.43 -14.12
N GLY A 137 -8.80 -1.15 -12.83
CA GLY A 137 -7.60 -0.53 -12.28
C GLY A 137 -6.50 -1.56 -12.03
N ILE A 138 -5.33 -1.38 -12.62
CA ILE A 138 -4.14 -2.19 -12.38
C ILE A 138 -3.20 -1.37 -11.51
N PHE A 139 -3.21 -1.63 -10.21
CA PHE A 139 -2.36 -0.95 -9.26
C PHE A 139 -0.97 -1.60 -9.20
N ALA A 140 0.06 -0.81 -9.48
CA ALA A 140 1.45 -1.19 -9.40
C ALA A 140 2.12 -0.49 -8.22
N PHE A 141 2.68 -1.29 -7.32
CA PHE A 141 3.45 -0.87 -6.17
C PHE A 141 4.88 -1.38 -6.30
N ASP A 142 5.82 -0.77 -5.58
CA ASP A 142 7.16 -1.30 -5.44
C ASP A 142 7.19 -2.54 -4.51
N ASN A 143 8.40 -3.02 -4.19
CA ASN A 143 8.59 -4.18 -3.31
C ASN A 143 8.99 -3.80 -1.87
N ASN A 144 8.74 -2.57 -1.43
CA ASN A 144 9.04 -2.15 -0.07
C ASN A 144 8.22 -3.00 0.94
N THR A 145 8.81 -3.25 2.10
CA THR A 145 8.27 -4.11 3.16
C THR A 145 6.89 -3.67 3.62
N ASN A 146 6.60 -2.37 3.59
CA ASN A 146 5.26 -1.84 3.88
C ASN A 146 4.19 -2.42 2.94
N HIS A 147 4.45 -2.53 1.64
CA HIS A 147 3.50 -3.10 0.65
C HIS A 147 3.35 -4.62 0.77
N ARG A 148 4.31 -5.29 1.42
CA ARG A 148 4.29 -6.74 1.69
C ARG A 148 3.74 -7.10 3.07
N THR A 149 3.24 -6.12 3.81
CA THR A 149 2.75 -6.34 5.18
C THR A 149 1.51 -7.23 5.15
N MET A 150 1.52 -8.31 5.92
CA MET A 150 0.37 -9.18 6.06
C MET A 150 -0.64 -8.59 7.06
N ALA A 151 -1.91 -8.98 6.95
CA ALA A 151 -2.91 -8.63 7.95
C ALA A 151 -2.46 -9.11 9.35
N LYS A 152 -2.78 -8.33 10.40
CA LYS A 152 -2.30 -8.56 11.78
C LYS A 152 -2.60 -9.96 12.32
N ASP A 153 -3.68 -10.56 11.86
CA ASP A 153 -4.16 -11.89 12.25
C ASP A 153 -3.77 -12.99 11.25
N THR A 154 -2.97 -12.69 10.22
CA THR A 154 -2.46 -13.68 9.27
C THR A 154 -1.54 -14.67 9.99
N LEU A 155 -1.54 -15.93 9.54
CA LEU A 155 -0.63 -16.94 10.05
C LEU A 155 0.83 -16.56 9.74
N ASN A 156 1.60 -16.23 10.77
CA ASN A 156 3.02 -15.94 10.67
C ASN A 156 3.78 -16.72 11.75
N VAL A 157 4.56 -17.71 11.33
CA VAL A 157 5.30 -18.62 12.23
C VAL A 157 6.27 -17.86 13.13
N ASN A 158 6.87 -16.77 12.65
CA ASN A 158 7.80 -15.95 13.44
C ASN A 158 7.11 -15.29 14.65
N ASN A 159 5.79 -15.18 14.63
CA ASN A 159 4.98 -14.60 15.70
C ASN A 159 4.23 -15.67 16.54
N ILE A 160 4.59 -16.95 16.40
CA ILE A 160 4.01 -18.06 17.18
C ILE A 160 5.03 -18.54 18.22
N ASN A 161 4.61 -18.61 19.49
CA ASN A 161 5.47 -19.15 20.55
C ASN A 161 5.53 -20.67 20.46
N VAL A 162 6.58 -21.27 21.04
CA VAL A 162 6.68 -22.74 21.08
C VAL A 162 5.51 -23.35 21.87
N ASN A 163 5.19 -22.74 23.00
CA ASN A 163 4.16 -23.17 23.94
C ASN A 163 3.00 -22.16 23.97
N PRO A 164 1.78 -22.60 24.31
CA PRO A 164 0.61 -21.73 24.41
C PRO A 164 0.62 -20.89 25.69
N LYS A 165 1.55 -19.92 25.77
CA LYS A 165 1.66 -18.93 26.86
C LYS A 165 2.40 -17.69 26.37
N GLY A 166 2.38 -16.63 27.18
CA GLY A 166 3.13 -15.40 26.95
C GLY A 166 2.46 -14.47 25.96
N LYS A 167 3.18 -13.41 25.58
CA LYS A 167 2.70 -12.44 24.58
C LYS A 167 2.78 -13.07 23.20
N GLN A 168 1.65 -13.56 22.69
CA GLN A 168 1.51 -14.10 21.33
C GLN A 168 0.37 -13.41 20.60
N VAL A 169 0.55 -13.16 19.30
CA VAL A 169 -0.50 -12.59 18.44
C VAL A 169 -1.59 -13.64 18.22
N ARG A 170 -2.85 -13.20 18.30
CA ARG A 170 -4.00 -14.04 17.96
C ARG A 170 -4.17 -14.06 16.44
N MET A 171 -3.86 -15.20 15.83
CA MET A 171 -3.99 -15.40 14.39
C MET A 171 -5.29 -16.13 14.04
N ARG A 172 -5.77 -15.93 12.81
CA ARG A 172 -6.94 -16.63 12.27
C ARG A 172 -6.66 -18.11 12.05
N SER A 173 -7.71 -18.92 12.07
CA SER A 173 -7.64 -20.33 11.70
C SER A 173 -7.19 -20.47 10.23
N THR A 174 -6.57 -21.59 9.91
CA THR A 174 -6.06 -21.88 8.56
C THR A 174 -6.51 -23.26 8.10
N PHE A 175 -6.13 -23.63 6.88
CA PHE A 175 -6.23 -24.99 6.37
C PHE A 175 -4.82 -25.54 6.11
N PHE A 176 -4.66 -26.85 6.15
CA PHE A 176 -3.39 -27.52 5.83
C PHE A 176 -3.65 -28.83 5.09
N SER A 177 -2.58 -29.38 4.49
CA SER A 177 -2.63 -30.57 3.61
C SER A 177 -3.36 -30.32 2.30
N SER A 178 -3.14 -31.20 1.31
CA SER A 178 -3.86 -31.21 0.03
C SER A 178 -5.37 -31.34 0.20
N ASN A 179 -5.81 -31.91 1.33
CA ASN A 179 -7.21 -32.17 1.62
C ASN A 179 -7.92 -30.98 2.28
N ASN A 180 -7.29 -29.80 2.37
CA ASN A 180 -7.83 -28.61 3.03
C ASN A 180 -8.38 -28.91 4.43
N THR A 181 -7.59 -29.60 5.25
CA THR A 181 -8.00 -29.91 6.63
C THR A 181 -7.98 -28.64 7.48
N PHE A 182 -9.11 -28.34 8.12
CA PHE A 182 -9.23 -27.17 8.98
C PHE A 182 -8.30 -27.25 10.19
N GLN A 183 -7.57 -26.18 10.45
CA GLN A 183 -6.66 -26.03 11.58
C GLN A 183 -6.97 -24.74 12.34
N SER A 184 -7.65 -24.92 13.47
CA SER A 184 -7.79 -23.85 14.45
C SER A 184 -6.46 -23.53 15.14
N ILE A 185 -6.08 -22.26 15.14
CA ILE A 185 -4.83 -21.73 15.76
C ILE A 185 -5.06 -21.24 17.20
N VAL A 186 -6.31 -21.06 17.61
CA VAL A 186 -6.70 -20.62 18.96
C VAL A 186 -7.39 -21.78 19.67
N PHE A 187 -7.25 -21.91 20.98
CA PHE A 187 -8.04 -22.88 21.73
C PHE A 187 -9.51 -22.44 21.81
N LEU A 188 -10.41 -23.41 21.91
CA LEU A 188 -11.84 -23.12 22.11
C LEU A 188 -12.08 -22.48 23.48
N PHE A 189 -13.21 -21.80 23.61
CA PHE A 189 -13.62 -21.13 24.84
C PHE A 189 -13.86 -22.09 26.02
N ASN A 190 -13.94 -23.39 25.78
CA ASN A 190 -14.16 -24.44 26.78
C ASN A 190 -12.89 -25.26 27.09
N HIS A 191 -11.72 -24.85 26.58
CA HIS A 191 -10.47 -25.57 26.84
C HIS A 191 -10.04 -25.45 28.31
N PRO A 192 -9.79 -26.54 29.05
CA PRO A 192 -9.68 -26.55 30.52
C PRO A 192 -8.55 -25.70 31.14
N VAL A 193 -7.62 -25.20 30.34
CA VAL A 193 -6.40 -24.51 30.79
C VAL A 193 -6.13 -23.24 29.97
N PHE A 194 -6.17 -23.35 28.64
CA PHE A 194 -5.86 -22.28 27.71
C PHE A 194 -7.10 -21.67 27.01
N LEU A 195 -8.15 -21.36 27.78
CA LEU A 195 -9.42 -20.82 27.28
C LEU A 195 -9.19 -19.62 26.33
N ASN A 196 -9.61 -19.73 25.07
CA ASN A 196 -9.44 -18.69 24.04
C ASN A 196 -8.00 -18.19 23.80
N GLN A 197 -6.97 -18.91 24.26
CA GLN A 197 -5.58 -18.52 24.07
C GLN A 197 -5.02 -19.03 22.74
N PRO A 198 -4.05 -18.33 22.12
CA PRO A 198 -3.33 -18.83 20.97
C PRO A 198 -2.58 -20.13 21.27
N LYS A 199 -2.61 -21.09 20.34
CA LYS A 199 -1.81 -22.31 20.41
C LYS A 199 -0.35 -22.00 20.11
N GLY A 200 0.55 -22.67 20.82
CA GLY A 200 1.96 -22.70 20.45
C GLY A 200 2.22 -23.66 19.28
N ILE A 201 3.35 -23.50 18.60
CA ILE A 201 3.70 -24.30 17.42
C ILE A 201 3.75 -25.79 17.73
N LYS A 202 4.20 -26.19 18.93
CA LYS A 202 4.25 -27.59 19.36
C LYS A 202 2.88 -28.25 19.33
N GLN A 203 1.86 -27.55 19.83
CA GLN A 203 0.49 -28.06 19.83
C GLN A 203 -0.10 -28.17 18.43
N ILE A 204 0.29 -27.27 17.52
CA ILE A 204 -0.15 -27.29 16.12
C ILE A 204 0.49 -28.48 15.41
N LEU A 205 1.80 -28.71 15.58
CA LEU A 205 2.52 -29.82 14.95
C LEU A 205 2.00 -31.18 15.42
N ILE A 206 1.77 -31.37 16.72
CA ILE A 206 1.16 -32.60 17.26
C ILE A 206 -0.20 -32.88 16.59
N LYS A 207 -1.02 -31.84 16.35
CA LYS A 207 -2.31 -31.99 15.67
C LYS A 207 -2.17 -32.35 14.18
N ARG A 208 -1.03 -32.04 13.59
CA ARG A 208 -0.68 -32.41 12.21
C ARG A 208 0.00 -33.78 12.13
N GLY A 209 0.29 -34.43 13.26
CA GLY A 209 1.05 -35.69 13.30
C GLY A 209 2.55 -35.50 13.03
N LEU A 210 3.09 -34.32 13.35
CA LEU A 210 4.51 -33.94 13.21
C LEU A 210 5.17 -33.74 14.58
#